data_AF-A0AAU4E5L0-F1
#
_entry.id   AF-A0AAU4E5L0-F1
#
_cell.length_a   1.000
_cell.length_b   1.000
_cell.length_c   1.000
_cell.angle_alpha   90.00
_cell.angle_beta   90.00
_cell.angle_gamma   90.00
#
_symmetry.space_group_name_H-M   'P 1'
#
loop_
_entity.id
_entity.type
_entity.pdbx_description
1 polymer ?
#
loop_
_entity_poly.entity_id
_entity_poly.type
_entity_poly.pdbx_seq_one_letter_code
_entity_poly.pdbx_strand_id
1 'polypeptide(L)'
;MFSRRRIRRTVLGPLVAGTAMIGAAGLTAVPAHAAPAGVTVALNGSVLTVTGDAGNNGLVVGRTPAGTITLNGAVVLGGTATTATVSLIHMDGGAGDDTLKFDETNGVMPQGEFVGGDGRDKITGGSGADTIVGGPGNDRVVGGPGNDTVSLGADTDEFTLNTGDGNDHLDGGAGTDGLIVNGSPTIPSFTETVLVSANGPRTTLRRVQPTAPSTVIQDVLDVGGVEQVKLNLASGPTDARPNSVSVAGLGTDISVMRVNLGSFVSPNPGLRNTFNISGTDGPDRIRIAGSAAKGVSVSGAGSGAVLVTGAQFFGVSGNAGDDVIDAGVLPAGTVETLIESGDASPILTPGGNDILVGSPGNDELFGGVGDDRLEGRGGNDILDGGAGNNVIIP
;
A
#
# COMPACT_ATOMS: atom_id res chain seq x y z
N MET A 1 22.29 -28.16 81.90
CA MET A 1 21.69 -27.92 83.23
C MET A 1 20.50 -26.98 83.02
N PHE A 2 19.29 -27.40 83.41
CA PHE A 2 18.00 -26.66 83.37
C PHE A 2 17.45 -26.19 82.01
N SER A 3 16.15 -25.98 81.77
CA SER A 3 14.88 -26.51 82.29
C SER A 3 13.76 -25.69 81.63
N ARG A 4 12.85 -26.37 80.94
CA ARG A 4 11.38 -26.18 80.85
C ARG A 4 10.71 -24.79 80.96
N ARG A 5 9.65 -24.68 80.12
CA ARG A 5 8.30 -24.05 80.31
C ARG A 5 8.24 -22.52 80.22
N ARG A 6 7.15 -21.85 79.80
CA ARG A 6 5.89 -22.05 79.02
C ARG A 6 5.14 -20.70 79.19
N ILE A 7 4.30 -20.29 78.20
CA ILE A 7 3.02 -19.52 78.36
C ILE A 7 3.16 -17.99 78.66
N ARG A 8 2.45 -16.98 78.08
CA ARG A 8 1.21 -16.82 77.25
C ARG A 8 1.07 -15.39 76.66
N ARG A 9 0.34 -15.28 75.51
CA ARG A 9 -0.68 -14.28 75.01
C ARG A 9 -0.40 -12.75 75.03
N THR A 10 -0.66 -11.95 73.96
CA THR A 10 -1.98 -11.53 73.39
C THR A 10 -1.82 -10.74 72.05
N VAL A 11 -2.38 -11.21 70.91
CA VAL A 11 -3.46 -10.64 70.01
C VAL A 11 -3.23 -9.31 69.26
N LEU A 12 -3.25 -9.31 67.90
CA LEU A 12 -4.27 -8.66 67.00
C LEU A 12 -3.97 -8.84 65.49
N GLY A 13 -5.00 -9.20 64.69
CA GLY A 13 -5.12 -8.90 63.25
C GLY A 13 -4.97 -10.05 62.22
N PRO A 14 -6.05 -10.52 61.56
CA PRO A 14 -5.97 -11.31 60.33
C PRO A 14 -5.92 -10.39 59.10
N LEU A 15 -4.99 -10.62 58.16
CA LEU A 15 -5.05 -9.96 56.85
C LEU A 15 -5.88 -10.81 55.89
N VAL A 16 -6.89 -10.16 55.32
CA VAL A 16 -7.99 -10.71 54.53
C VAL A 16 -7.50 -11.17 53.14
N ALA A 17 -7.93 -12.38 52.76
CA ALA A 17 -7.96 -12.85 51.39
C ALA A 17 -9.06 -12.09 50.61
N GLY A 18 -8.69 -11.49 49.47
CA GLY A 18 -9.62 -10.83 48.56
C GLY A 18 -9.42 -11.38 47.15
N THR A 19 -9.82 -12.63 46.93
CA THR A 19 -10.11 -13.17 45.60
C THR A 19 -11.31 -12.41 45.07
N ALA A 20 -11.11 -11.53 44.09
CA ALA A 20 -12.21 -10.90 43.37
C ALA A 20 -12.84 -11.94 42.44
N MET A 21 -13.78 -12.70 42.99
CA MET A 21 -14.83 -13.39 42.24
C MET A 21 -15.69 -12.31 41.58
N ILE A 22 -15.45 -12.02 40.30
CA ILE A 22 -16.47 -11.37 39.49
C ILE A 22 -17.53 -12.43 39.21
N GLY A 23 -18.73 -12.19 39.77
CA GLY A 23 -19.86 -13.10 39.68
C GLY A 23 -20.23 -13.37 38.23
N ALA A 24 -20.13 -14.64 37.84
CA ALA A 24 -20.82 -15.18 36.68
C ALA A 24 -22.33 -15.15 36.95
N ALA A 25 -22.97 -14.04 36.60
CA ALA A 25 -24.41 -13.94 36.50
C ALA A 25 -24.76 -13.73 35.02
N GLY A 26 -25.18 -14.80 34.34
CA GLY A 26 -26.00 -14.68 33.14
C GLY A 26 -25.40 -15.02 31.77
N LEU A 27 -24.20 -15.63 31.67
CA LEU A 27 -23.84 -16.29 30.40
C LEU A 27 -24.59 -17.63 30.32
N THR A 28 -25.81 -17.59 29.80
CA THR A 28 -26.40 -18.78 29.20
C THR A 28 -25.50 -19.18 28.04
N ALA A 29 -24.67 -20.19 28.25
CA ALA A 29 -23.98 -20.87 27.18
C ALA A 29 -25.05 -21.44 26.24
N VAL A 30 -25.38 -20.67 25.20
CA VAL A 30 -26.14 -21.15 24.05
C VAL A 30 -25.26 -22.21 23.41
N PRO A 31 -25.77 -23.42 23.13
CA PRO A 31 -24.94 -24.51 22.61
C PRO A 31 -24.26 -24.03 21.33
N ALA A 32 -22.93 -24.09 21.36
CA ALA A 32 -22.09 -23.80 20.21
C ALA A 32 -22.55 -24.69 19.06
N HIS A 33 -23.07 -24.07 18.00
CA HIS A 33 -23.03 -24.72 16.70
C HIS A 33 -21.55 -24.88 16.39
N ALA A 34 -21.09 -26.13 16.31
CA ALA A 34 -19.69 -26.49 16.52
C ALA A 34 -18.77 -25.68 15.59
N ALA A 35 -18.00 -24.77 16.19
CA ALA A 35 -16.83 -24.24 15.55
C ALA A 35 -15.89 -25.41 15.20
N PRO A 36 -15.03 -25.27 14.17
CA PRO A 36 -13.97 -26.26 13.92
C PRO A 36 -13.22 -26.60 15.20
N ALA A 37 -12.77 -27.84 15.37
CA ALA A 37 -12.04 -28.25 16.58
C ALA A 37 -10.88 -27.27 16.86
N GLY A 38 -10.78 -26.77 18.10
CA GLY A 38 -9.77 -25.78 18.49
C GLY A 38 -10.26 -24.33 18.46
N VAL A 39 -11.28 -24.01 17.65
CA VAL A 39 -11.80 -22.64 17.52
C VAL A 39 -12.83 -22.32 18.60
N THR A 40 -12.73 -21.13 19.18
CA THR A 40 -13.71 -20.62 20.15
C THR A 40 -14.44 -19.40 19.59
N VAL A 41 -15.73 -19.27 19.94
CA VAL A 41 -16.57 -18.14 19.55
C VAL A 41 -17.32 -17.63 20.78
N ALA A 42 -17.20 -16.34 21.07
CA ALA A 42 -17.84 -15.70 22.22
C ALA A 42 -18.41 -14.33 21.85
N LEU A 43 -19.51 -13.94 22.48
CA LEU A 43 -20.09 -12.60 22.36
C LEU A 43 -20.08 -11.94 23.74
N ASN A 44 -19.39 -10.81 23.87
CA ASN A 44 -19.35 -10.01 25.09
C ASN A 44 -19.79 -8.57 24.77
N GLY A 45 -21.00 -8.22 25.21
CA GLY A 45 -21.62 -6.97 24.80
C GLY A 45 -21.86 -6.97 23.28
N SER A 46 -21.28 -5.99 22.58
CA SER A 46 -21.35 -5.86 21.12
C SER A 46 -20.09 -6.34 20.40
N VAL A 47 -19.17 -7.01 21.10
CA VAL A 47 -17.93 -7.56 20.52
C VAL A 47 -18.06 -9.06 20.37
N LEU A 48 -18.01 -9.54 19.14
CA LEU A 48 -17.89 -10.96 18.81
C LEU A 48 -16.41 -11.31 18.70
N THR A 49 -15.96 -12.31 19.45
CA THR A 49 -14.58 -12.81 19.41
C THR A 49 -14.58 -14.21 18.78
N VAL A 50 -13.72 -14.40 17.78
CA VAL A 50 -13.41 -15.68 17.16
C VAL A 50 -11.91 -15.93 17.36
N THR A 51 -11.56 -16.98 18.09
CA THR A 51 -10.15 -17.29 18.39
C THR A 51 -9.82 -18.68 17.87
N GLY A 52 -8.74 -18.76 17.11
CA GLY A 52 -8.12 -19.97 16.62
C GLY A 52 -7.39 -20.78 17.69
N ASP A 53 -6.63 -21.78 17.26
CA ASP A 53 -5.75 -22.58 18.09
C ASP A 53 -4.28 -22.45 17.63
N ALA A 54 -3.44 -23.43 17.96
CA ALA A 54 -2.01 -23.39 17.61
C ALA A 54 -1.70 -24.06 16.27
N GLY A 55 -2.72 -24.37 15.48
CA GLY A 55 -2.55 -24.92 14.14
C GLY A 55 -3.29 -24.09 13.11
N ASN A 56 -3.01 -24.37 11.84
CA ASN A 56 -3.55 -23.63 10.71
C ASN A 56 -5.10 -23.63 10.70
N ASN A 57 -5.69 -22.46 10.86
CA ASN A 57 -7.11 -22.21 10.96
C ASN A 57 -7.64 -21.48 9.73
N GLY A 58 -8.78 -21.95 9.21
CA GLY A 58 -9.56 -21.21 8.22
C GLY A 58 -10.76 -20.58 8.90
N LEU A 59 -10.66 -19.30 9.24
CA LEU A 59 -11.68 -18.51 9.91
C LEU A 59 -12.34 -17.55 8.91
N VAL A 60 -13.50 -17.93 8.39
CA VAL A 60 -14.28 -17.08 7.47
C VAL A 60 -15.54 -16.61 8.19
N VAL A 61 -15.58 -15.35 8.60
CA VAL A 61 -16.75 -14.75 9.24
C VAL A 61 -17.59 -14.03 8.20
N GLY A 62 -18.87 -14.36 8.12
CA GLY A 62 -19.79 -13.75 7.19
C GLY A 62 -21.14 -13.48 7.83
N ARG A 63 -22.15 -13.30 6.99
CA ARG A 63 -23.54 -13.17 7.42
C ARG A 63 -24.50 -13.91 6.52
N THR A 64 -25.65 -14.27 7.07
CA THR A 64 -26.83 -14.64 6.26
C THR A 64 -27.42 -13.38 5.62
N PRO A 65 -28.26 -13.50 4.58
CA PRO A 65 -29.00 -12.35 4.03
C PRO A 65 -29.87 -11.60 5.05
N ALA A 66 -30.24 -12.26 6.15
CA ALA A 66 -30.98 -11.65 7.26
C ALA A 66 -30.09 -10.93 8.28
N GLY A 67 -28.76 -10.91 8.08
CA GLY A 67 -27.81 -10.24 8.97
C GLY A 67 -27.40 -11.05 10.20
N THR A 68 -27.67 -12.35 10.26
CA THR A 68 -27.13 -13.22 11.32
C THR A 68 -25.69 -13.58 11.01
N ILE A 69 -24.78 -13.44 11.97
CA ILE A 69 -23.35 -13.72 11.78
C ILE A 69 -23.12 -15.23 11.63
N THR A 70 -22.22 -15.59 10.72
CA THR A 70 -21.79 -16.96 10.45
C THR A 70 -20.27 -17.09 10.59
N LEU A 71 -19.81 -18.29 10.95
CA LEU A 71 -18.41 -18.71 10.87
C LEU A 71 -18.35 -19.93 9.96
N ASN A 72 -17.53 -19.88 8.91
CA ASN A 72 -17.39 -20.92 7.89
C ASN A 72 -18.75 -21.33 7.30
N GLY A 73 -19.63 -20.34 7.09
CA GLY A 73 -20.98 -20.52 6.56
C GLY A 73 -22.02 -21.01 7.58
N ALA A 74 -21.63 -21.34 8.81
CA ALA A 74 -22.53 -21.85 9.84
C ALA A 74 -22.89 -20.76 10.86
N VAL A 75 -24.16 -20.70 11.29
CA VAL A 75 -24.64 -19.70 12.26
C VAL A 75 -23.98 -19.94 13.63
N VAL A 76 -23.42 -18.88 14.22
CA VAL A 76 -22.78 -18.95 15.55
C VAL A 76 -23.74 -18.56 16.67
N LEU A 77 -23.46 -19.01 17.90
CA LEU A 77 -24.15 -18.59 19.13
C LEU A 77 -25.69 -18.67 19.05
N GLY A 78 -26.22 -19.68 18.36
CA GLY A 78 -27.65 -19.88 18.15
C GLY A 78 -28.36 -18.75 17.40
N GLY A 79 -27.62 -17.93 16.65
CA GLY A 79 -28.15 -16.81 15.86
C GLY A 79 -28.35 -15.52 16.64
N THR A 80 -27.85 -15.45 17.87
CA THR A 80 -27.93 -14.23 18.70
C THR A 80 -26.96 -13.13 18.24
N ALA A 81 -25.84 -13.50 17.62
CA ALA A 81 -24.92 -12.57 16.99
C ALA A 81 -25.48 -12.12 15.63
N THR A 82 -25.77 -10.84 15.51
CA THR A 82 -26.26 -10.23 14.27
C THR A 82 -25.51 -8.93 14.01
N THR A 83 -25.61 -8.43 12.80
CA THR A 83 -24.94 -7.21 12.36
C THR A 83 -25.59 -5.95 12.92
N ALA A 84 -26.75 -6.10 13.57
CA ALA A 84 -27.42 -5.08 14.36
C ALA A 84 -26.98 -5.09 15.84
N THR A 85 -26.44 -6.21 16.34
CA THR A 85 -26.04 -6.37 17.74
C THR A 85 -24.53 -6.34 17.94
N VAL A 86 -23.77 -6.66 16.90
CA VAL A 86 -22.30 -6.71 16.90
C VAL A 86 -21.77 -5.45 16.22
N SER A 87 -20.97 -4.67 16.94
CA SER A 87 -20.29 -3.47 16.43
C SER A 87 -18.84 -3.73 16.03
N LEU A 88 -18.23 -4.76 16.61
CA LEU A 88 -16.84 -5.15 16.39
C LEU A 88 -16.75 -6.68 16.35
N ILE A 89 -15.98 -7.20 15.41
CA ILE A 89 -15.62 -8.62 15.35
C ILE A 89 -14.11 -8.73 15.50
N HIS A 90 -13.68 -9.29 16.62
CA HIS A 90 -12.28 -9.62 16.89
C HIS A 90 -11.99 -11.04 16.37
N MET A 91 -10.97 -11.18 15.55
CA MET A 91 -10.49 -12.45 15.00
C MET A 91 -9.01 -12.61 15.35
N ASP A 92 -8.68 -13.72 16.00
CA ASP A 92 -7.31 -14.08 16.42
C ASP A 92 -6.98 -15.45 15.82
N GLY A 93 -5.98 -15.52 14.95
CA GLY A 93 -5.50 -16.77 14.33
C GLY A 93 -4.76 -17.65 15.33
N GLY A 94 -3.87 -17.03 16.11
CA GLY A 94 -3.10 -17.70 17.15
C GLY A 94 -1.70 -18.07 16.64
N ALA A 95 -1.45 -19.36 16.45
CA ALA A 95 -0.19 -19.81 15.84
C ALA A 95 -0.49 -20.77 14.69
N GLY A 96 0.40 -20.81 13.71
CA GLY A 96 0.21 -21.58 12.48
C GLY A 96 -0.03 -20.67 11.29
N ASP A 97 -0.09 -21.24 10.08
CA ASP A 97 -0.39 -20.47 8.87
C ASP A 97 -1.92 -20.37 8.73
N ASP A 98 -2.51 -19.24 9.10
CA ASP A 98 -3.95 -19.04 9.22
C ASP A 98 -4.57 -18.31 8.02
N THR A 99 -5.89 -18.38 7.92
CA THR A 99 -6.68 -17.58 6.99
C THR A 99 -7.82 -16.94 7.74
N LEU A 100 -7.76 -15.63 7.92
CA LEU A 100 -8.77 -14.81 8.57
C LEU A 100 -9.46 -13.96 7.49
N LYS A 101 -10.77 -14.09 7.37
CA LYS A 101 -11.48 -13.43 6.28
C LYS A 101 -12.89 -13.00 6.66
N PHE A 102 -13.28 -11.81 6.23
CA PHE A 102 -14.69 -11.46 6.07
C PHE A 102 -15.25 -11.90 4.71
N ASP A 103 -16.43 -12.53 4.75
CA ASP A 103 -17.24 -12.83 3.58
C ASP A 103 -18.45 -11.88 3.50
N GLU A 104 -18.33 -10.89 2.62
CA GLU A 104 -19.34 -9.87 2.40
C GLU A 104 -20.30 -10.19 1.26
N THR A 105 -20.34 -11.44 0.77
CA THR A 105 -21.26 -11.86 -0.30
C THR A 105 -22.72 -11.49 0.00
N ASN A 106 -23.12 -11.49 1.29
CA ASN A 106 -24.45 -11.13 1.75
C ASN A 106 -24.54 -9.72 2.40
N GLY A 107 -23.54 -8.87 2.19
CA GLY A 107 -23.53 -7.47 2.60
C GLY A 107 -22.43 -7.08 3.59
N VAL A 108 -22.32 -5.76 3.81
CA VAL A 108 -21.25 -5.04 4.53
C VAL A 108 -21.06 -5.46 5.98
N MET A 109 -19.89 -5.95 6.37
CA MET A 109 -19.53 -6.39 7.72
C MET A 109 -19.35 -5.25 8.73
N PRO A 110 -19.55 -5.49 10.05
CA PRO A 110 -19.10 -4.54 11.08
C PRO A 110 -17.58 -4.40 11.02
N GLN A 111 -17.05 -3.42 11.77
CA GLN A 111 -15.61 -3.27 11.95
C GLN A 111 -14.96 -4.59 12.41
N GLY A 112 -13.84 -4.93 11.80
CA GLY A 112 -12.98 -6.04 12.17
C GLY A 112 -11.75 -5.58 12.94
N GLU A 113 -11.34 -6.42 13.88
CA GLU A 113 -10.00 -6.40 14.47
C GLU A 113 -9.38 -7.77 14.20
N PHE A 114 -8.29 -7.79 13.44
CA PHE A 114 -7.63 -9.02 13.01
C PHE A 114 -6.24 -9.10 13.61
N VAL A 115 -5.92 -10.26 14.17
CA VAL A 115 -4.59 -10.63 14.62
C VAL A 115 -4.25 -11.95 13.93
N GLY A 116 -3.29 -11.95 13.02
CA GLY A 116 -2.80 -13.18 12.37
C GLY A 116 -2.17 -14.08 13.42
N GLY A 117 -1.10 -13.59 14.04
CA GLY A 117 -0.39 -14.30 15.09
C GLY A 117 0.98 -14.78 14.60
N ASP A 118 1.45 -15.92 15.10
CA ASP A 118 2.71 -16.52 14.63
C ASP A 118 2.44 -17.36 13.37
N GLY A 119 3.07 -17.06 12.24
CA GLY A 119 2.94 -17.92 11.06
C GLY A 119 2.91 -17.14 9.76
N ARG A 120 2.45 -17.77 8.68
CA ARG A 120 2.22 -17.09 7.41
C ARG A 120 0.73 -16.96 7.18
N ASP A 121 0.20 -15.82 7.57
CA ASP A 121 -1.22 -15.61 7.62
C ASP A 121 -1.75 -14.96 6.36
N LYS A 122 -3.00 -15.28 6.05
CA LYS A 122 -3.76 -14.59 5.03
C LYS A 122 -4.92 -13.86 5.68
N ILE A 123 -4.86 -12.55 5.69
CA ILE A 123 -5.89 -11.70 6.27
C ILE A 123 -6.63 -10.94 5.16
N THR A 124 -7.95 -10.97 5.22
CA THR A 124 -8.82 -10.17 4.34
C THR A 124 -9.91 -9.54 5.19
N GLY A 125 -9.81 -8.23 5.40
CA GLY A 125 -10.83 -7.44 6.07
C GLY A 125 -12.12 -7.33 5.26
N GLY A 126 -12.98 -6.40 5.67
CA GLY A 126 -14.27 -6.15 5.02
C GLY A 126 -14.46 -4.69 4.67
N SER A 127 -15.72 -4.28 4.68
CA SER A 127 -16.17 -2.91 4.39
C SER A 127 -16.10 -1.95 5.59
N GLY A 128 -15.64 -2.46 6.74
CA GLY A 128 -15.48 -1.71 7.99
C GLY A 128 -14.22 -0.85 7.98
N ALA A 129 -14.03 -0.03 9.01
CA ALA A 129 -12.75 0.63 9.25
C ALA A 129 -11.90 -0.27 10.13
N ASP A 130 -11.19 -1.21 9.52
CA ASP A 130 -10.62 -2.36 10.19
C ASP A 130 -9.26 -2.05 10.82
N THR A 131 -8.90 -2.81 11.86
CA THR A 131 -7.55 -2.81 12.43
C THR A 131 -6.94 -4.19 12.22
N ILE A 132 -5.80 -4.25 11.55
CA ILE A 132 -5.17 -5.51 11.15
C ILE A 132 -3.73 -5.55 11.63
N VAL A 133 -3.38 -6.63 12.33
CA VAL A 133 -2.01 -6.97 12.71
C VAL A 133 -1.68 -8.32 12.08
N GLY A 134 -0.66 -8.39 11.24
CA GLY A 134 -0.14 -9.65 10.70
C GLY A 134 0.50 -10.46 11.82
N GLY A 135 1.68 -10.02 12.27
CA GLY A 135 2.42 -10.66 13.35
C GLY A 135 3.81 -11.07 12.88
N PRO A 136 4.44 -12.05 13.55
CA PRO A 136 5.67 -12.66 13.05
C PRO A 136 5.41 -13.67 11.91
N GLY A 137 6.24 -13.59 10.88
CA GLY A 137 6.19 -14.47 9.71
C GLY A 137 5.64 -13.75 8.48
N ASN A 138 5.69 -14.42 7.33
CA ASN A 138 5.42 -13.77 6.03
C ASN A 138 3.93 -13.71 5.71
N ASP A 139 3.31 -12.57 6.00
CA ASP A 139 1.88 -12.38 5.92
C ASP A 139 1.39 -11.77 4.61
N ARG A 140 0.11 -11.99 4.32
CA ARG A 140 -0.59 -11.38 3.18
C ARG A 140 -1.88 -10.74 3.63
N VAL A 141 -1.96 -9.42 3.49
CA VAL A 141 -3.07 -8.63 4.01
C VAL A 141 -3.77 -7.85 2.88
N VAL A 142 -5.10 -7.91 2.91
CA VAL A 142 -5.99 -7.02 2.17
C VAL A 142 -6.90 -6.37 3.20
N GLY A 143 -6.88 -5.04 3.31
CA GLY A 143 -7.80 -4.29 4.18
C GLY A 143 -9.23 -4.43 3.69
N GLY A 144 -9.44 -4.12 2.41
CA GLY A 144 -10.77 -4.08 1.80
C GLY A 144 -11.29 -2.64 1.76
N PRO A 145 -12.57 -2.41 1.44
CA PRO A 145 -13.18 -1.09 1.52
C PRO A 145 -13.22 -0.57 2.95
N GLY A 146 -12.78 0.64 3.21
CA GLY A 146 -12.70 1.09 4.59
C GLY A 146 -11.78 2.27 4.75
N ASN A 147 -11.47 2.60 6.00
CA ASN A 147 -10.25 3.36 6.26
C ASN A 147 -9.51 2.52 7.30
N ASP A 148 -8.59 1.70 6.82
CA ASP A 148 -8.01 0.64 7.63
C ASP A 148 -6.69 1.09 8.26
N THR A 149 -6.36 0.49 9.40
CA THR A 149 -5.04 0.62 10.03
C THR A 149 -4.38 -0.75 10.05
N VAL A 150 -3.23 -0.86 9.39
CA VAL A 150 -2.56 -2.14 9.16
C VAL A 150 -1.12 -2.06 9.63
N SER A 151 -0.70 -3.06 10.42
CA SER A 151 0.68 -3.32 10.79
C SER A 151 1.02 -4.73 10.35
N LEU A 152 1.97 -4.89 9.42
CA LEU A 152 2.31 -6.22 8.90
C LEU A 152 3.17 -7.00 9.91
N GLY A 153 4.27 -6.41 10.38
CA GLY A 153 4.99 -6.94 11.54
C GLY A 153 6.45 -7.17 11.25
N ALA A 154 6.91 -8.40 11.40
CA ALA A 154 8.30 -8.76 11.12
C ALA A 154 8.35 -9.76 9.96
N ASP A 155 9.49 -9.80 9.29
CA ASP A 155 9.83 -10.70 8.18
C ASP A 155 9.53 -10.14 6.79
N THR A 156 8.68 -10.75 5.96
CA THR A 156 8.52 -10.31 4.56
C THR A 156 7.07 -10.43 4.21
N ASP A 157 6.40 -9.29 4.24
CA ASP A 157 4.96 -9.22 4.17
C ASP A 157 4.48 -8.60 2.87
N GLU A 158 3.19 -8.77 2.56
CA GLU A 158 2.56 -8.22 1.37
C GLU A 158 1.20 -7.60 1.72
N PHE A 159 1.07 -6.28 1.54
CA PHE A 159 -0.22 -5.60 1.53
C PHE A 159 -0.72 -5.40 0.10
N THR A 160 -2.03 -5.58 -0.11
CA THR A 160 -2.66 -5.32 -1.42
C THR A 160 -3.74 -4.24 -1.30
N LEU A 161 -3.57 -3.17 -2.07
CA LEU A 161 -4.53 -2.09 -2.27
C LEU A 161 -5.24 -2.23 -3.62
N ASN A 162 -6.56 -2.36 -3.59
CA ASN A 162 -7.44 -2.39 -4.76
C ASN A 162 -8.21 -1.07 -4.89
N THR A 163 -8.95 -0.92 -5.98
CA THR A 163 -9.77 0.29 -6.22
C THR A 163 -10.96 0.35 -5.28
N GLY A 164 -11.12 1.47 -4.59
CA GLY A 164 -12.23 1.70 -3.66
C GLY A 164 -12.00 1.13 -2.27
N ASP A 165 -10.76 0.77 -1.95
CA ASP A 165 -10.36 0.33 -0.61
C ASP A 165 -10.38 1.49 0.40
N GLY A 166 -10.31 2.75 -0.06
CA GLY A 166 -10.46 3.93 0.78
C GLY A 166 -9.14 4.48 1.33
N ASN A 167 -9.16 5.11 2.51
CA ASN A 167 -7.98 5.80 3.04
C ASN A 167 -7.34 5.01 4.18
N ASP A 168 -6.21 4.39 3.88
CA ASP A 168 -5.57 3.42 4.76
C ASP A 168 -4.25 3.92 5.31
N HIS A 169 -3.87 3.38 6.46
CA HIS A 169 -2.58 3.58 7.09
C HIS A 169 -1.85 2.22 7.20
N LEU A 170 -0.68 2.11 6.58
CA LEU A 170 0.09 0.87 6.51
C LEU A 170 1.48 1.05 7.11
N ASP A 171 1.82 0.26 8.11
CA ASP A 171 3.18 0.04 8.57
C ASP A 171 3.63 -1.37 8.17
N GLY A 172 4.67 -1.48 7.32
CA GLY A 172 5.25 -2.77 6.98
C GLY A 172 6.05 -3.37 8.14
N GLY A 173 6.62 -2.52 9.00
CA GLY A 173 7.40 -2.95 10.14
C GLY A 173 8.83 -3.32 9.76
N ALA A 174 9.30 -4.48 10.21
CA ALA A 174 10.69 -4.89 10.08
C ALA A 174 10.87 -5.97 9.03
N GLY A 175 11.68 -5.70 8.02
CA GLY A 175 12.13 -6.73 7.10
C GLY A 175 12.12 -6.24 5.66
N THR A 176 11.43 -6.95 4.77
CA THR A 176 11.32 -6.53 3.37
C THR A 176 9.89 -6.67 2.91
N ASP A 177 9.18 -5.56 2.93
CA ASP A 177 7.74 -5.55 2.80
C ASP A 177 7.31 -5.05 1.43
N GLY A 178 6.26 -5.69 0.94
CA GLY A 178 5.70 -5.51 -0.38
C GLY A 178 4.35 -4.81 -0.32
N LEU A 179 4.16 -3.85 -1.21
CA LEU A 179 2.87 -3.26 -1.50
C LEU A 179 2.48 -3.54 -2.95
N ILE A 180 1.34 -4.17 -3.16
CA ILE A 180 0.72 -4.34 -4.46
C ILE A 180 -0.45 -3.37 -4.59
N VAL A 181 -0.43 -2.57 -5.65
CA VAL A 181 -1.56 -1.71 -6.03
C VAL A 181 -2.14 -2.23 -7.33
N ASN A 182 -3.38 -2.73 -7.30
CA ASN A 182 -4.05 -3.26 -8.48
C ASN A 182 -4.94 -2.18 -9.11
N GLY A 183 -4.91 -2.08 -10.44
CA GLY A 183 -5.81 -1.20 -11.19
C GLY A 183 -7.25 -1.71 -11.24
N SER A 184 -8.18 -0.84 -11.65
CA SER A 184 -9.61 -1.16 -11.65
C SER A 184 -10.01 -2.07 -12.82
N PRO A 185 -10.59 -3.27 -12.61
CA PRO A 185 -11.00 -4.15 -13.70
C PRO A 185 -12.34 -3.77 -14.35
N THR A 186 -13.08 -2.78 -13.80
CA THR A 186 -14.51 -2.58 -14.10
C THR A 186 -14.87 -1.19 -14.64
N ILE A 187 -13.93 -0.24 -14.72
CA ILE A 187 -14.25 1.14 -15.10
C ILE A 187 -13.48 1.55 -16.37
N PRO A 188 -13.99 1.22 -17.58
CA PRO A 188 -13.32 1.50 -18.86
C PRO A 188 -13.37 2.98 -19.29
N SER A 189 -13.78 3.90 -18.41
CA SER A 189 -14.18 5.26 -18.79
C SER A 189 -13.32 6.39 -18.22
N PHE A 190 -12.29 6.12 -17.41
CA PHE A 190 -11.42 7.14 -16.84
C PHE A 190 -9.95 6.75 -16.87
N THR A 191 -9.06 7.74 -16.94
CA THR A 191 -7.62 7.56 -16.75
C THR A 191 -7.36 7.27 -15.27
N GLU A 192 -6.78 6.11 -14.97
CA GLU A 192 -6.28 5.83 -13.63
C GLU A 192 -5.01 6.66 -13.41
N THR A 193 -5.04 7.55 -12.41
CA THR A 193 -3.88 8.35 -12.02
C THR A 193 -3.39 7.89 -10.66
N VAL A 194 -2.13 7.49 -10.55
CA VAL A 194 -1.48 7.21 -9.26
C VAL A 194 -0.39 8.23 -9.01
N LEU A 195 -0.47 8.90 -7.87
CA LEU A 195 0.52 9.83 -7.39
C LEU A 195 1.27 9.18 -6.24
N VAL A 196 2.59 9.13 -6.33
CA VAL A 196 3.47 8.62 -5.27
C VAL A 196 4.33 9.78 -4.82
N SER A 197 4.37 10.07 -3.53
CA SER A 197 5.17 11.18 -3.00
C SER A 197 5.69 10.89 -1.60
N ALA A 198 6.93 11.29 -1.32
CA ALA A 198 7.44 11.29 0.05
C ALA A 198 6.61 12.21 0.96
N ASN A 199 6.43 11.79 2.22
CA ASN A 199 5.74 12.49 3.30
C ASN A 199 6.55 12.32 4.60
N GLY A 200 7.68 13.02 4.69
CA GLY A 200 8.67 12.79 5.73
C GLY A 200 9.29 11.39 5.58
N PRO A 201 9.31 10.55 6.64
CA PRO A 201 9.82 9.18 6.53
C PRO A 201 8.85 8.22 5.83
N ARG A 202 7.60 8.64 5.58
CA ARG A 202 6.55 7.81 4.98
C ARG A 202 6.37 8.14 3.50
N THR A 203 5.71 7.26 2.77
CA THR A 203 5.24 7.50 1.40
C THR A 203 3.73 7.66 1.39
N THR A 204 3.24 8.68 0.71
CA THR A 204 1.82 8.78 0.35
C THR A 204 1.62 8.25 -1.05
N LEU A 205 0.73 7.27 -1.19
CA LEU A 205 0.17 6.83 -2.46
C LEU A 205 -1.25 7.34 -2.57
N ARG A 206 -1.54 8.06 -3.64
CA ARG A 206 -2.88 8.59 -3.89
C ARG A 206 -3.35 8.13 -5.26
N ARG A 207 -4.37 7.27 -5.28
CA ARG A 207 -5.11 6.95 -6.50
C ARG A 207 -6.17 8.03 -6.69
N VAL A 208 -6.14 8.68 -7.85
CA VAL A 208 -7.14 9.67 -8.25
C VAL A 208 -7.90 9.09 -9.41
N GLN A 209 -9.14 8.66 -9.14
CA GLN A 209 -10.05 8.23 -10.18
C GLN A 209 -11.24 9.19 -10.25
N PRO A 210 -11.38 9.99 -11.33
CA PRO A 210 -12.61 10.70 -11.57
C PRO A 210 -13.72 9.65 -11.76
N THR A 211 -14.81 9.72 -11.00
CA THR A 211 -16.05 9.03 -11.38
C THR A 211 -17.09 10.05 -11.76
N ALA A 212 -17.90 9.74 -12.77
CA ALA A 212 -19.07 10.54 -13.11
C ALA A 212 -20.23 10.19 -12.15
N PRO A 213 -20.99 11.18 -11.63
CA PRO A 213 -20.85 12.62 -11.75
C PRO A 213 -20.15 13.19 -10.50
N SER A 214 -18.84 13.42 -10.57
CA SER A 214 -18.06 14.19 -9.58
C SER A 214 -17.77 13.53 -8.23
N THR A 215 -17.79 12.19 -8.12
CA THR A 215 -17.16 11.53 -6.97
C THR A 215 -15.74 11.15 -7.37
N VAL A 216 -14.72 11.71 -6.73
CA VAL A 216 -13.36 11.21 -6.93
C VAL A 216 -13.19 10.06 -5.93
N ILE A 217 -13.01 8.84 -6.40
CA ILE A 217 -12.45 7.82 -5.51
C ILE A 217 -11.01 8.27 -5.28
N GLN A 218 -10.75 8.72 -4.06
CA GLN A 218 -9.41 8.94 -3.56
C GLN A 218 -9.14 7.83 -2.59
N ASP A 219 -8.40 6.83 -3.07
CA ASP A 219 -7.75 5.90 -2.17
C ASP A 219 -6.41 6.56 -1.81
N VAL A 220 -6.27 6.96 -0.54
CA VAL A 220 -5.03 7.51 -0.01
C VAL A 220 -4.43 6.49 0.94
N LEU A 221 -3.28 5.96 0.58
CA LEU A 221 -2.52 5.06 1.43
C LEU A 221 -1.29 5.80 1.98
N ASP A 222 -1.20 5.90 3.30
CA ASP A 222 -0.03 6.40 4.01
C ASP A 222 0.85 5.23 4.48
N VAL A 223 2.04 5.09 3.89
CA VAL A 223 2.90 3.91 3.97
C VAL A 223 4.18 4.22 4.72
N GLY A 224 4.54 3.41 5.71
CA GLY A 224 5.87 3.39 6.33
C GLY A 224 6.42 1.97 6.35
N GLY A 225 7.76 1.81 6.36
CA GLY A 225 8.39 0.49 6.46
C GLY A 225 8.08 -0.44 5.29
N VAL A 226 7.89 0.08 4.07
CA VAL A 226 7.68 -0.73 2.86
C VAL A 226 8.78 -0.43 1.86
N GLU A 227 9.48 -1.49 1.44
CA GLU A 227 10.65 -1.37 0.58
C GLU A 227 10.34 -1.66 -0.89
N GLN A 228 9.27 -2.41 -1.17
CA GLN A 228 8.91 -2.83 -2.52
C GLN A 228 7.50 -2.42 -2.89
N VAL A 229 7.35 -1.60 -3.93
CA VAL A 229 6.03 -1.21 -4.45
C VAL A 229 5.82 -1.77 -5.85
N LYS A 230 4.67 -2.39 -6.09
CA LYS A 230 4.26 -2.91 -7.40
C LYS A 230 2.91 -2.33 -7.81
N LEU A 231 2.92 -1.40 -8.75
CA LEU A 231 1.71 -0.85 -9.37
C LEU A 231 1.34 -1.69 -10.61
N ASN A 232 0.22 -2.38 -10.56
CA ASN A 232 -0.32 -3.19 -11.67
C ASN A 232 -1.58 -2.53 -12.22
N LEU A 233 -1.41 -1.51 -13.08
CA LEU A 233 -2.51 -0.77 -13.67
C LEU A 233 -2.97 -1.35 -15.01
N ALA A 234 -2.42 -2.49 -15.41
CA ALA A 234 -2.83 -3.22 -16.60
C ALA A 234 -4.23 -3.87 -16.41
N SER A 235 -5.28 -3.07 -16.41
CA SER A 235 -6.66 -3.54 -16.30
C SER A 235 -7.20 -4.06 -17.64
N GLY A 236 -6.74 -5.25 -18.05
CA GLY A 236 -7.35 -6.02 -19.13
C GLY A 236 -7.32 -5.42 -20.55
N PRO A 237 -7.77 -6.16 -21.57
CA PRO A 237 -7.61 -5.83 -22.99
C PRO A 237 -8.56 -4.73 -23.52
N THR A 238 -9.29 -4.02 -22.66
CA THR A 238 -10.36 -3.09 -23.06
C THR A 238 -10.20 -1.67 -22.52
N ASP A 239 -9.00 -1.30 -22.08
CA ASP A 239 -8.79 0.05 -21.57
C ASP A 239 -8.95 1.07 -22.71
N ALA A 240 -10.04 1.84 -22.66
CA ALA A 240 -10.34 2.87 -23.66
C ALA A 240 -9.64 4.20 -23.31
N ARG A 241 -8.90 4.27 -22.21
CA ARG A 241 -8.16 5.44 -21.76
C ARG A 241 -6.75 5.07 -21.31
N PRO A 242 -5.82 6.04 -21.29
CA PRO A 242 -4.47 5.75 -20.82
C PRO A 242 -4.39 5.77 -19.29
N ASN A 243 -3.37 5.08 -18.77
CA ASN A 243 -2.95 5.13 -17.37
C ASN A 243 -1.84 6.16 -17.16
N SER A 244 -1.86 6.82 -16.01
CA SER A 244 -0.87 7.83 -15.63
C SER A 244 -0.31 7.54 -14.25
N VAL A 245 1.02 7.54 -14.12
CA VAL A 245 1.69 7.43 -12.83
C VAL A 245 2.68 8.57 -12.70
N SER A 246 2.65 9.26 -11.57
CA SER A 246 3.63 10.29 -11.23
C SER A 246 4.30 9.92 -9.91
N VAL A 247 5.62 9.91 -9.90
CA VAL A 247 6.45 9.65 -8.72
C VAL A 247 7.24 10.91 -8.40
N ALA A 248 6.97 11.53 -7.26
CA ALA A 248 7.65 12.73 -6.80
C ALA A 248 8.52 12.42 -5.58
N GLY A 249 9.82 12.23 -5.79
CA GLY A 249 10.80 11.96 -4.74
C GLY A 249 10.60 10.60 -4.05
N LEU A 250 11.52 9.66 -4.28
CA LEU A 250 11.48 8.33 -3.65
C LEU A 250 12.15 8.25 -2.27
N GLY A 251 12.60 9.38 -1.68
CA GLY A 251 13.45 9.50 -0.48
C GLY A 251 12.90 8.94 0.85
N THR A 252 12.33 7.76 0.80
CA THR A 252 11.67 6.97 1.84
C THR A 252 12.30 5.57 1.85
N ASP A 253 11.69 4.63 2.57
CA ASP A 253 12.12 3.22 2.63
C ASP A 253 11.99 2.47 1.29
N ILE A 254 11.26 3.02 0.30
CA ILE A 254 11.07 2.39 -1.00
C ILE A 254 12.39 2.26 -1.75
N SER A 255 12.89 1.03 -1.84
CA SER A 255 14.11 0.66 -2.56
C SER A 255 13.84 0.21 -4.00
N VAL A 256 12.65 -0.36 -4.26
CA VAL A 256 12.26 -0.82 -5.59
C VAL A 256 10.80 -0.52 -5.86
N MET A 257 10.55 0.16 -6.98
CA MET A 257 9.21 0.37 -7.50
C MET A 257 9.07 -0.27 -8.88
N ARG A 258 8.03 -1.07 -9.08
CA ARG A 258 7.68 -1.67 -10.37
C ARG A 258 6.32 -1.15 -10.81
N VAL A 259 6.26 -0.61 -12.01
CA VAL A 259 5.06 -0.01 -12.58
C VAL A 259 4.74 -0.70 -13.88
N ASN A 260 3.52 -1.23 -13.97
CA ASN A 260 2.98 -1.78 -15.19
C ASN A 260 1.74 -0.97 -15.58
N LEU A 261 1.88 -0.14 -16.61
CA LEU A 261 0.80 0.69 -17.17
C LEU A 261 -0.09 -0.07 -18.16
N GLY A 262 0.24 -1.33 -18.48
CA GLY A 262 -0.45 -2.13 -19.48
C GLY A 262 -0.12 -1.72 -20.92
N SER A 263 -0.83 -2.32 -21.87
CA SER A 263 -0.74 -1.96 -23.29
C SER A 263 -1.90 -1.05 -23.64
N PHE A 264 -1.62 0.11 -24.23
CA PHE A 264 -2.64 1.06 -24.66
C PHE A 264 -2.45 1.41 -26.14
N VAL A 265 -3.53 1.35 -26.92
CA VAL A 265 -3.54 1.75 -28.33
C VAL A 265 -4.78 2.62 -28.54
N SER A 266 -4.57 3.88 -28.93
CA SER A 266 -5.66 4.81 -29.20
C SER A 266 -5.57 5.35 -30.63
N PRO A 267 -6.71 5.55 -31.31
CA PRO A 267 -6.74 6.34 -32.55
C PRO A 267 -6.56 7.84 -32.29
N ASN A 268 -6.65 8.29 -31.03
CA ASN A 268 -6.37 9.67 -30.67
C ASN A 268 -4.88 9.80 -30.24
N PRO A 269 -4.02 10.45 -31.04
CA PRO A 269 -2.59 10.54 -30.76
C PRO A 269 -2.26 11.32 -29.47
N GLY A 270 -3.22 12.05 -28.89
CA GLY A 270 -3.04 12.75 -27.61
C GLY A 270 -3.28 11.89 -26.37
N LEU A 271 -3.75 10.65 -26.51
CA LEU A 271 -3.93 9.72 -25.40
C LEU A 271 -2.77 8.73 -25.39
N ARG A 272 -2.00 8.72 -24.30
CA ARG A 272 -0.82 7.87 -24.12
C ARG A 272 -0.68 7.45 -22.68
N ASN A 273 -0.24 6.22 -22.45
CA ASN A 273 0.21 5.80 -21.13
C ASN A 273 1.39 6.69 -20.70
N THR A 274 1.27 7.31 -19.54
CA THR A 274 2.19 8.33 -19.06
C THR A 274 2.86 7.86 -17.78
N PHE A 275 4.17 8.00 -17.72
CA PHE A 275 4.94 7.87 -16.49
C PHE A 275 5.76 9.14 -16.30
N ASN A 276 5.68 9.75 -15.12
CA ASN A 276 6.51 10.87 -14.72
C ASN A 276 7.27 10.50 -13.44
N ILE A 277 8.53 10.89 -13.36
CA ILE A 277 9.32 10.80 -12.13
C ILE A 277 10.13 12.08 -11.93
N SER A 278 10.24 12.53 -10.69
CA SER A 278 11.15 13.61 -10.33
C SER A 278 12.18 13.17 -9.29
N GLY A 279 13.36 13.78 -9.36
CA GLY A 279 14.40 13.72 -8.35
C GLY A 279 14.00 14.44 -7.05
N THR A 280 15.01 14.79 -6.27
CA THR A 280 14.94 15.62 -5.07
C THR A 280 15.14 17.11 -5.44
N ASP A 281 15.19 18.01 -4.45
CA ASP A 281 15.59 19.41 -4.68
C ASP A 281 17.12 19.62 -4.52
N GLY A 282 17.89 18.52 -4.48
CA GLY A 282 19.35 18.55 -4.41
C GLY A 282 19.96 17.80 -5.59
N PRO A 283 21.29 17.88 -5.78
CA PRO A 283 21.95 17.31 -6.95
C PRO A 283 21.68 15.81 -7.11
N ASP A 284 21.02 15.47 -8.21
CA ASP A 284 20.66 14.12 -8.58
C ASP A 284 21.48 13.61 -9.77
N ARG A 285 21.66 12.29 -9.83
CA ARG A 285 22.28 11.60 -10.96
C ARG A 285 21.33 10.53 -11.46
N ILE A 286 20.37 10.98 -12.25
CA ILE A 286 19.30 10.15 -12.79
C ILE A 286 19.80 9.45 -14.03
N ARG A 287 19.75 8.12 -14.01
CA ARG A 287 20.07 7.29 -15.17
C ARG A 287 18.83 6.57 -15.67
N ILE A 288 18.60 6.69 -16.97
CA ILE A 288 17.49 6.09 -17.68
C ILE A 288 18.06 5.06 -18.66
N ALA A 289 17.59 3.83 -18.55
CA ALA A 289 18.02 2.71 -19.39
C ALA A 289 16.82 1.81 -19.70
N GLY A 290 16.96 0.86 -20.62
CA GLY A 290 15.87 -0.07 -20.87
C GLY A 290 15.90 -0.72 -22.25
N SER A 291 14.74 -1.24 -22.64
CA SER A 291 14.49 -1.73 -23.99
C SER A 291 12.98 -1.81 -24.22
N ALA A 292 12.52 -1.73 -25.47
CA ALA A 292 11.11 -1.90 -25.81
C ALA A 292 10.49 -3.20 -25.24
N ALA A 293 11.27 -4.28 -25.09
CA ALA A 293 10.80 -5.55 -24.56
C ALA A 293 10.68 -5.62 -23.03
N LYS A 294 11.45 -4.79 -22.30
CA LYS A 294 11.52 -4.83 -20.82
C LYS A 294 11.07 -3.53 -20.16
N GLY A 295 10.73 -2.52 -20.95
CA GLY A 295 10.40 -1.19 -20.47
C GLY A 295 11.62 -0.34 -20.11
N VAL A 296 11.37 0.68 -19.30
CA VAL A 296 12.33 1.69 -18.85
C VAL A 296 12.71 1.43 -17.39
N SER A 297 13.99 1.48 -17.07
CA SER A 297 14.50 1.51 -15.71
C SER A 297 15.08 2.89 -15.39
N VAL A 298 14.75 3.42 -14.23
CA VAL A 298 15.30 4.66 -13.67
C VAL A 298 16.01 4.35 -12.37
N SER A 299 17.18 4.96 -12.19
CA SER A 299 17.93 4.95 -10.93
C SER A 299 18.44 6.34 -10.62
N GLY A 300 18.57 6.68 -9.33
CA GLY A 300 19.17 7.94 -8.91
C GLY A 300 18.22 9.14 -8.86
N ALA A 301 16.91 8.91 -8.96
CA ALA A 301 15.85 9.90 -8.68
C ALA A 301 15.37 9.81 -7.21
N GLY A 302 16.28 9.49 -6.28
CA GLY A 302 16.00 9.15 -4.88
C GLY A 302 16.68 7.85 -4.39
N SER A 303 16.17 7.26 -3.30
CA SER A 303 16.76 6.06 -2.64
C SER A 303 16.47 4.73 -3.35
N GLY A 304 15.62 4.71 -4.38
CA GLY A 304 15.15 3.48 -5.02
C GLY A 304 15.34 3.42 -6.53
N ALA A 305 15.25 2.20 -7.07
CA ALA A 305 15.17 1.93 -8.49
C ALA A 305 13.71 1.80 -8.94
N VAL A 306 13.37 2.39 -10.09
CA VAL A 306 12.05 2.27 -10.69
C VAL A 306 12.14 1.49 -12.00
N LEU A 307 11.25 0.52 -12.19
CA LEU A 307 11.08 -0.20 -13.44
C LEU A 307 9.67 0.03 -13.96
N VAL A 308 9.54 0.50 -15.19
CA VAL A 308 8.27 0.91 -15.81
C VAL A 308 8.07 0.16 -17.12
N THR A 309 6.93 -0.52 -17.26
CA THR A 309 6.51 -1.15 -18.51
C THR A 309 5.22 -0.52 -19.04
N GLY A 310 5.10 -0.38 -20.35
CA GLY A 310 3.89 0.11 -21.00
C GLY A 310 3.76 1.63 -21.08
N ALA A 311 4.79 2.38 -20.69
CA ALA A 311 4.84 3.83 -20.88
C ALA A 311 5.04 4.16 -22.37
N GLN A 312 4.22 5.06 -22.89
CA GLN A 312 4.39 5.66 -24.21
C GLN A 312 4.99 7.06 -24.07
N PHE A 313 4.58 7.79 -23.05
CA PHE A 313 5.15 9.06 -22.64
C PHE A 313 5.93 8.88 -21.33
N PHE A 314 7.16 9.37 -21.29
CA PHE A 314 8.04 9.25 -20.14
C PHE A 314 8.66 10.60 -19.79
N GLY A 315 8.27 11.18 -18.66
CA GLY A 315 8.83 12.43 -18.15
C GLY A 315 9.79 12.17 -16.99
N VAL A 316 10.93 12.86 -17.00
CA VAL A 316 11.90 12.88 -15.89
C VAL A 316 12.27 14.31 -15.59
N SER A 317 12.24 14.68 -14.30
CA SER A 317 12.71 15.98 -13.84
C SER A 317 13.79 15.82 -12.77
N GLY A 318 14.82 16.66 -12.82
CA GLY A 318 15.79 16.83 -11.72
C GLY A 318 15.17 17.58 -10.53
N ASN A 319 14.39 18.62 -10.83
CA ASN A 319 13.94 19.70 -9.96
C ASN A 319 15.09 20.68 -9.68
N ALA A 320 15.17 21.25 -8.47
CA ALA A 320 16.24 22.16 -8.13
C ALA A 320 17.56 21.42 -7.87
N GLY A 321 18.68 22.12 -8.04
CA GLY A 321 20.02 21.57 -7.82
C GLY A 321 20.73 21.26 -9.14
N ASP A 322 22.05 21.06 -9.09
CA ASP A 322 22.82 20.72 -10.30
C ASP A 322 22.64 19.24 -10.63
N ASP A 323 21.81 18.93 -11.62
CA ASP A 323 21.38 17.57 -11.92
C ASP A 323 22.07 16.97 -13.16
N VAL A 324 22.14 15.65 -13.18
CA VAL A 324 22.53 14.87 -14.35
C VAL A 324 21.41 13.91 -14.69
N ILE A 325 20.79 14.07 -15.85
CA ILE A 325 19.83 13.13 -16.42
C ILE A 325 20.46 12.51 -17.66
N ASP A 326 20.63 11.19 -17.64
CA ASP A 326 21.30 10.43 -18.71
C ASP A 326 20.42 9.28 -19.22
N ALA A 327 19.73 9.55 -20.32
CA ALA A 327 19.00 8.60 -21.15
C ALA A 327 19.81 8.04 -22.34
N GLY A 328 21.10 8.34 -22.41
CA GLY A 328 21.96 8.04 -23.55
C GLY A 328 22.17 6.56 -23.88
N VAL A 329 21.69 5.65 -23.03
CA VAL A 329 21.68 4.19 -23.27
C VAL A 329 20.28 3.61 -23.45
N LEU A 330 19.24 4.44 -23.39
CA LEU A 330 17.88 4.06 -23.72
C LEU A 330 17.77 3.90 -25.24
N PRO A 331 17.45 2.71 -25.78
CA PRO A 331 17.33 2.55 -27.23
C PRO A 331 16.15 3.35 -27.79
N ALA A 332 16.33 3.92 -28.98
CA ALA A 332 15.27 4.61 -29.72
C ALA A 332 14.01 3.73 -29.86
N GLY A 333 12.84 4.34 -29.69
CA GLY A 333 11.55 3.66 -29.76
C GLY A 333 11.21 2.81 -28.54
N THR A 334 11.97 2.89 -27.43
CA THR A 334 11.56 2.30 -26.15
C THR A 334 10.34 3.00 -25.57
N VAL A 335 10.23 4.32 -25.77
CA VAL A 335 9.06 5.16 -25.51
C VAL A 335 8.80 6.02 -26.75
N GLU A 336 7.58 6.55 -26.90
CA GLU A 336 7.21 7.43 -28.02
C GLU A 336 7.75 8.85 -27.82
N THR A 337 7.72 9.32 -26.57
CA THR A 337 8.25 10.63 -26.18
C THR A 337 8.95 10.49 -24.83
N LEU A 338 10.21 10.94 -24.79
CA LEU A 338 10.97 11.13 -23.58
C LEU A 338 11.12 12.64 -23.34
N ILE A 339 10.74 13.10 -22.15
CA ILE A 339 10.98 14.47 -21.71
C ILE A 339 11.96 14.44 -20.55
N GLU A 340 13.03 15.20 -20.68
CA GLU A 340 14.00 15.46 -19.63
C GLU A 340 13.93 16.93 -19.27
N SER A 341 13.82 17.22 -17.98
CA SER A 341 13.81 18.59 -17.46
C SER A 341 14.81 18.70 -16.32
N GLY A 342 15.68 19.71 -16.37
CA GLY A 342 16.50 20.07 -15.22
C GLY A 342 15.59 20.58 -14.11
N ASP A 343 15.17 21.84 -14.22
CA ASP A 343 14.18 22.45 -13.35
C ASP A 343 12.72 22.33 -13.86
N ALA A 344 11.81 21.76 -13.07
CA ALA A 344 10.37 21.72 -13.38
C ALA A 344 9.65 23.08 -13.27
N SER A 345 10.31 24.13 -12.74
CA SER A 345 9.68 25.42 -12.42
C SER A 345 10.27 26.59 -13.20
N PRO A 346 9.49 27.27 -14.06
CA PRO A 346 9.99 28.42 -14.84
C PRO A 346 10.17 29.71 -14.03
N ILE A 347 9.86 29.74 -12.72
CA ILE A 347 9.80 30.97 -11.91
C ILE A 347 10.22 30.69 -10.44
N LEU A 348 11.39 31.22 -10.05
CA LEU A 348 11.81 31.59 -8.69
C LEU A 348 12.22 30.53 -7.65
N THR A 349 12.73 29.36 -8.04
CA THR A 349 13.60 28.53 -7.18
C THR A 349 15.08 28.82 -7.50
N PRO A 350 16.05 28.55 -6.58
CA PRO A 350 17.45 28.51 -6.98
C PRO A 350 17.59 27.35 -7.98
N GLY A 351 17.65 27.66 -9.26
CA GLY A 351 17.80 26.67 -10.33
C GLY A 351 19.17 25.98 -10.32
N GLY A 352 19.34 25.04 -11.24
CA GLY A 352 20.52 24.18 -11.39
C GLY A 352 21.34 24.46 -12.65
N ASN A 353 22.63 24.11 -12.64
CA ASN A 353 23.37 23.94 -13.89
C ASN A 353 23.30 22.46 -14.29
N ASP A 354 22.44 22.15 -15.24
CA ASP A 354 22.03 20.77 -15.49
C ASP A 354 22.75 20.15 -16.68
N ILE A 355 22.90 18.82 -16.64
CA ILE A 355 23.38 18.01 -17.75
C ILE A 355 22.26 17.06 -18.17
N LEU A 356 21.65 17.34 -19.31
CA LEU A 356 20.60 16.51 -19.90
C LEU A 356 21.16 15.79 -21.14
N VAL A 357 21.08 14.47 -21.13
CA VAL A 357 21.59 13.61 -22.21
C VAL A 357 20.46 12.74 -22.73
N GLY A 358 19.93 13.15 -23.87
CA GLY A 358 18.88 12.49 -24.63
C GLY A 358 19.20 11.04 -25.01
N SER A 359 18.15 10.33 -25.39
CA SER A 359 18.26 9.04 -26.04
C SER A 359 18.64 9.21 -27.53
N PRO A 360 18.89 8.15 -28.30
CA PRO A 360 18.95 8.26 -29.76
C PRO A 360 17.56 8.37 -30.44
N GLY A 361 16.50 8.62 -29.65
CA GLY A 361 15.10 8.71 -30.06
C GLY A 361 14.67 10.15 -30.34
N ASN A 362 13.36 10.46 -30.32
CA ASN A 362 12.93 11.86 -30.36
C ASN A 362 12.70 12.31 -28.92
N ASP A 363 13.48 13.30 -28.48
CA ASP A 363 13.47 13.76 -27.10
C ASP A 363 13.06 15.24 -26.99
N GLU A 364 12.53 15.62 -25.83
CA GLU A 364 12.34 17.02 -25.45
C GLU A 364 13.18 17.30 -24.19
N LEU A 365 14.22 18.13 -24.32
CA LEU A 365 15.13 18.50 -23.24
C LEU A 365 14.91 19.96 -22.88
N PHE A 366 14.59 20.22 -21.61
CA PHE A 366 14.37 21.55 -21.06
C PHE A 366 15.36 21.81 -19.91
N GLY A 367 16.35 22.67 -20.12
CA GLY A 367 17.36 23.02 -19.11
C GLY A 367 16.74 23.71 -17.90
N GLY A 368 16.12 24.87 -18.12
CA GLY A 368 15.43 25.60 -17.07
C GLY A 368 16.18 26.88 -16.71
N VAL A 369 16.52 27.07 -15.44
CA VAL A 369 17.25 28.25 -14.96
C VAL A 369 18.66 27.85 -14.56
N GLY A 370 19.67 28.30 -15.30
CA GLY A 370 21.07 28.03 -15.00
C GLY A 370 21.91 27.90 -16.27
N ASP A 371 23.20 27.62 -16.12
CA ASP A 371 24.09 27.38 -17.26
C ASP A 371 24.05 25.88 -17.63
N ASP A 372 23.17 25.51 -18.55
CA ASP A 372 22.85 24.10 -18.83
C ASP A 372 23.63 23.49 -19.99
N ARG A 373 23.76 22.16 -19.99
CA ARG A 373 24.26 21.36 -21.11
C ARG A 373 23.21 20.36 -21.57
N LEU A 374 22.75 20.50 -22.81
CA LEU A 374 21.78 19.60 -23.44
C LEU A 374 22.43 18.85 -24.61
N GLU A 375 22.29 17.52 -24.65
CA GLU A 375 22.80 16.66 -25.72
C GLU A 375 21.68 15.77 -26.29
N GLY A 376 21.22 16.02 -27.53
CA GLY A 376 20.08 15.33 -28.14
C GLY A 376 20.38 13.91 -28.65
N ARG A 377 21.62 13.64 -29.08
CA ARG A 377 22.11 12.29 -29.51
C ARG A 377 21.35 11.65 -30.68
N GLY A 378 20.69 12.49 -31.49
CA GLY A 378 20.11 12.17 -32.78
C GLY A 378 18.66 11.75 -32.68
N GLY A 379 17.86 12.10 -33.69
CA GLY A 379 16.40 12.10 -33.56
C GLY A 379 15.85 13.40 -34.13
N ASN A 380 14.57 13.66 -33.90
CA ASN A 380 13.99 14.98 -34.09
C ASN A 380 13.72 15.60 -32.71
N ASP A 381 14.76 16.21 -32.16
CA ASP A 381 14.76 16.67 -30.77
C ASP A 381 14.29 18.11 -30.63
N ILE A 382 13.71 18.41 -29.47
CA ILE A 382 13.43 19.77 -29.02
C ILE A 382 14.40 20.06 -27.87
N LEU A 383 15.34 20.98 -28.09
CA LEU A 383 16.32 21.37 -27.08
C LEU A 383 16.09 22.84 -26.70
N ASP A 384 15.65 23.08 -25.48
CA ASP A 384 15.47 24.42 -24.92
C ASP A 384 16.30 24.56 -23.65
N GLY A 385 17.41 25.29 -23.73
CA GLY A 385 18.25 25.54 -22.56
C GLY A 385 17.65 26.52 -21.56
N GLY A 386 16.54 27.20 -21.86
CA GLY A 386 15.98 28.18 -20.93
C GLY A 386 16.90 29.38 -20.66
N ALA A 387 16.93 29.84 -19.42
CA ALA A 387 17.63 31.05 -19.00
C ALA A 387 19.05 30.75 -18.50
N GLY A 388 20.07 31.36 -19.10
CA GLY A 388 21.48 31.23 -18.70
C GLY A 388 22.40 31.07 -19.91
N ASN A 389 23.66 30.68 -19.68
CA ASN A 389 24.65 30.43 -20.73
C ASN A 389 24.70 28.94 -21.07
N ASN A 390 23.87 28.55 -22.04
CA ASN A 390 23.63 27.14 -22.32
C ASN A 390 24.55 26.59 -23.44
N VAL A 391 24.93 25.32 -23.29
CA VAL A 391 25.63 24.52 -24.29
C VAL A 391 24.66 23.50 -24.87
N ILE A 392 24.27 23.70 -26.13
CA ILE A 392 23.35 22.81 -26.85
C ILE A 392 24.14 22.01 -27.89
N ILE A 393 24.07 20.68 -27.78
CA ILE A 393 24.61 19.72 -28.73
C ILE A 393 23.44 18.96 -29.34
N PRO A 394 23.05 19.29 -30.58
CA PRO A 394 21.94 18.64 -31.25
C PRO A 394 22.21 17.17 -31.55
#